data_AF-A0A7C7NFB8-F1
#
_entry.id   AF-A0A7C7NFB8-F1
#
_cell.length_a   1.000
_cell.length_b   1.000
_cell.length_c   1.000
_cell.angle_alpha   90.00
_cell.angle_beta   90.00
_cell.angle_gamma   90.00
#
_symmetry.space_group_name_H-M   'P 1'
#
loop_
_entity.id
_entity.type
_entity.pdbx_description
1 polymer ?
#
loop_
_entity_poly.entity_id
_entity_poly.type
_entity_poly.pdbx_seq_one_letter_code
_entity_poly.pdbx_strand_id
1 'polypeptide(L)'
;MHSINYKGTPPMLTRLIKILLALASLLYTVYLFSVAQTGAAIGLIFVTIILTLTTLRSMRMVMAFVNLRQQKLPEARKWLLRIKQNQLWPRQRGYYNFLMGSLSMEENMNVAEKFLKEAVRLGLRQPHDEAAAKLNLAVVASTKRRTKEAMMLLKECRRLDSKGVLTKDIVMVENAIKGGGARTTSGGRGGAPSSARQARRAKK
;
A
#
# COMPACT_ATOMS: atom_id res chain seq x y z
N MET A 1 23.01 -26.39 20.50
CA MET A 1 24.14 -26.45 19.53
C MET A 1 23.56 -27.01 18.24
N HIS A 2 23.50 -26.39 17.07
CA HIS A 2 24.37 -25.43 16.38
C HIS A 2 23.47 -24.65 15.41
N SER A 3 23.26 -23.34 15.61
CA SER A 3 22.60 -22.49 14.61
C SER A 3 23.64 -22.11 13.56
N ILE A 4 23.57 -22.75 12.39
CA ILE A 4 24.46 -22.51 11.27
C ILE A 4 24.25 -21.07 10.78
N ASN A 5 25.21 -20.22 11.12
CA ASN A 5 25.28 -18.82 10.73
C ASN A 5 25.65 -18.75 9.24
N TYR A 6 24.64 -18.75 8.38
CA TYR A 6 24.81 -18.35 6.98
C TYR A 6 25.07 -16.84 6.95
N LYS A 7 26.36 -16.46 6.93
CA LYS A 7 26.82 -15.14 6.47
C LYS A 7 26.51 -15.01 4.98
N GLY A 8 25.23 -14.81 4.66
CA GLY A 8 24.79 -14.38 3.34
C GLY A 8 25.36 -13.00 3.07
N THR A 9 26.05 -12.84 1.94
CA THR A 9 26.53 -11.55 1.45
C THR A 9 25.40 -10.51 1.54
N PRO A 10 25.70 -9.25 1.96
CA PRO A 10 24.65 -8.26 2.15
C PRO A 10 23.84 -8.12 0.85
N PRO A 11 22.50 -8.11 0.92
CA PRO A 11 21.64 -8.10 -0.27
C PRO A 11 21.86 -6.87 -1.17
N MET A 12 22.53 -5.84 -0.65
CA MET A 12 22.99 -4.66 -1.38
C MET A 12 24.18 -4.99 -2.30
N LEU A 13 25.16 -5.75 -1.83
CA LEU A 13 26.41 -6.03 -2.56
C LEU A 13 26.16 -6.99 -3.73
N THR A 14 25.36 -8.04 -3.52
CA THR A 14 24.94 -8.95 -4.60
C THR A 14 24.00 -8.30 -5.62
N ARG A 15 23.28 -7.22 -5.27
CA ARG A 15 22.50 -6.42 -6.25
C ARG A 15 23.35 -5.41 -6.99
N LEU A 16 24.27 -4.73 -6.31
CA LEU A 16 25.24 -3.81 -6.93
C LEU A 16 26.09 -4.55 -7.97
N ILE A 17 26.56 -5.75 -7.64
CA ILE A 17 27.28 -6.62 -8.59
C ILE A 17 26.41 -6.95 -9.81
N LYS A 18 25.12 -7.24 -9.64
CA LYS A 18 24.20 -7.53 -10.76
C LYS A 18 23.92 -6.32 -11.64
N ILE A 19 23.76 -5.15 -11.03
CA ILE A 19 23.55 -3.89 -11.77
C ILE A 19 24.82 -3.52 -12.54
N LEU A 20 25.98 -3.62 -11.89
CA LEU A 20 27.28 -3.35 -12.52
C LEU A 20 27.54 -4.32 -13.68
N LEU A 21 27.22 -5.61 -13.49
CA LEU A 21 27.35 -6.63 -14.54
C LEU A 21 26.40 -6.39 -15.70
N ALA A 22 25.15 -5.97 -15.43
CA ALA A 22 24.20 -5.61 -16.48
C ALA A 22 24.64 -4.37 -17.26
N LEU A 23 25.19 -3.35 -16.57
CA LEU A 23 25.71 -2.13 -17.20
C LEU A 23 26.96 -2.42 -18.04
N ALA A 24 27.88 -3.23 -17.52
CA ALA A 24 29.07 -3.68 -18.24
C ALA A 24 28.70 -4.50 -19.48
N SER A 25 27.73 -5.42 -19.36
CA SER A 25 27.21 -6.18 -20.50
C SER A 25 26.59 -5.26 -21.57
N LEU A 26 25.82 -4.25 -21.16
CA LEU A 26 25.22 -3.30 -22.11
C LEU A 26 26.29 -2.48 -22.86
N LEU A 27 27.29 -1.95 -22.15
CA LEU A 27 28.42 -1.23 -22.76
C LEU A 27 29.21 -2.12 -23.71
N TYR A 28 29.43 -3.38 -23.33
CA TYR A 28 30.12 -4.35 -24.16
C TYR A 28 29.32 -4.71 -25.42
N THR A 29 28.00 -4.80 -25.34
CA THR A 29 27.12 -4.97 -26.52
C THR A 29 27.29 -3.82 -27.50
N VAL A 30 27.29 -2.56 -27.02
CA VAL A 30 27.49 -1.37 -27.85
C VAL A 30 28.88 -1.35 -28.49
N TYR A 31 29.90 -1.76 -27.75
CA TYR A 31 31.25 -1.91 -28.28
C TYR A 31 31.33 -2.98 -29.39
N LEU A 32 30.70 -4.13 -29.21
CA LEU A 32 30.67 -5.20 -30.24
C LEU A 32 30.01 -4.76 -31.55
N PHE A 33 28.98 -3.91 -31.47
CA PHE A 33 28.40 -3.27 -32.66
C PHE A 33 29.38 -2.31 -33.35
N SER A 34 30.25 -1.64 -32.59
CA SER A 34 31.24 -0.69 -33.12
C SER A 34 32.39 -1.39 -33.87
N VAL A 35 32.70 -2.65 -33.53
CA VAL A 35 33.74 -3.47 -34.18
C VAL A 35 33.16 -4.38 -35.28
N ALA A 36 31.92 -4.13 -35.73
CA ALA A 36 31.22 -4.88 -36.77
C ALA A 36 31.05 -6.40 -36.50
N GLN A 37 31.15 -6.85 -35.25
CA GLN A 37 30.87 -8.25 -34.86
C GLN A 37 29.38 -8.47 -34.59
N THR A 38 28.57 -8.36 -35.64
CA THR A 38 27.09 -8.44 -35.56
C THR A 38 26.57 -9.75 -34.96
N GLY A 39 27.18 -10.89 -35.30
CA GLY A 39 26.78 -12.20 -34.75
C GLY A 39 26.97 -12.32 -33.24
N ALA A 40 28.12 -11.86 -32.73
CA ALA A 40 28.40 -11.85 -31.29
C ALA A 40 27.55 -10.81 -30.55
N ALA A 41 27.28 -9.66 -31.17
CA ALA A 41 26.47 -8.59 -30.59
C ALA A 41 25.02 -9.03 -30.37
N ILE A 42 24.44 -9.74 -31.34
CA ILE A 42 23.09 -10.31 -31.24
C ILE A 42 23.00 -11.34 -30.12
N GLY A 43 23.99 -12.22 -29.98
CA GLY A 43 24.07 -13.15 -28.85
C GLY A 43 24.13 -12.43 -27.51
N LEU A 44 24.90 -11.34 -27.42
CA LEU A 44 25.04 -10.57 -26.19
C LEU A 44 23.74 -9.83 -25.81
N ILE A 45 22.91 -9.40 -26.77
CA ILE A 45 21.60 -8.79 -26.51
C ILE A 45 20.71 -9.73 -25.67
N PHE A 46 20.64 -11.02 -26.00
CA PHE A 46 19.85 -11.97 -25.21
C PHE A 46 20.38 -12.11 -23.78
N VAL A 47 21.70 -12.12 -23.61
CA VAL A 47 22.36 -12.16 -22.29
C VAL A 47 22.07 -10.89 -21.50
N THR A 48 22.18 -9.72 -22.12
CA THR A 48 21.86 -8.43 -21.49
C THR A 48 20.39 -8.36 -21.08
N ILE A 49 19.47 -8.83 -21.92
CA ILE A 49 18.03 -8.90 -21.60
C ILE A 49 17.79 -9.83 -20.40
N ILE A 50 18.39 -11.03 -20.37
CA ILE A 50 18.27 -11.98 -19.26
C ILE A 50 18.83 -11.40 -17.94
N LEU A 51 19.99 -10.74 -17.99
CA LEU A 51 20.59 -10.08 -16.82
C LEU A 51 19.74 -8.91 -16.32
N THR A 52 19.19 -8.12 -17.25
CA THR A 52 18.29 -7.01 -16.93
C THR A 52 17.00 -7.51 -16.28
N LEU A 53 16.35 -8.53 -16.87
CA LEU A 53 15.15 -9.18 -16.31
C LEU A 53 15.41 -9.82 -14.93
N THR A 54 16.58 -10.41 -14.72
CA THR A 54 16.96 -10.99 -13.41
C THR A 54 17.10 -9.91 -12.33
N THR A 55 17.45 -8.69 -12.73
CA THR A 55 17.49 -7.51 -11.84
C THR A 55 16.07 -7.02 -11.49
N LEU A 56 15.06 -7.31 -12.32
CA LEU A 56 13.64 -7.05 -12.06
C LEU A 56 13.00 -8.01 -11.04
N ARG A 57 13.75 -8.64 -10.13
CA ARG A 57 13.20 -9.47 -9.02
C ARG A 57 12.12 -8.75 -8.19
N SER A 58 11.98 -7.43 -8.34
CA SER A 58 10.86 -6.57 -7.91
C SER A 58 9.50 -6.91 -8.55
N MET A 59 9.44 -7.71 -9.62
CA MET A 59 8.22 -7.95 -10.40
C MET A 59 7.12 -8.69 -9.62
N ARG A 60 7.48 -9.48 -8.59
CA ARG A 60 6.48 -10.10 -7.69
C ARG A 60 5.65 -9.06 -6.93
N MET A 61 6.27 -7.95 -6.51
CA MET A 61 5.56 -6.85 -5.87
C MET A 61 4.66 -6.12 -6.84
N VAL A 62 5.16 -5.88 -8.05
CA VAL A 62 4.38 -5.24 -9.12
C VAL A 62 3.16 -6.09 -9.44
N MET A 63 3.34 -7.41 -9.58
CA MET A 63 2.24 -8.30 -9.90
C MET A 63 1.22 -8.38 -8.76
N ALA A 64 1.66 -8.41 -7.50
CA ALA A 64 0.77 -8.29 -6.36
C ALA A 64 -0.04 -6.99 -6.38
N PHE A 65 0.62 -5.85 -6.63
CA PHE A 65 -0.04 -4.54 -6.71
C PHE A 65 -1.07 -4.45 -7.84
N VAL A 66 -0.72 -4.96 -9.03
CA VAL A 66 -1.64 -4.99 -10.18
C VAL A 66 -2.86 -5.87 -9.88
N ASN A 67 -2.67 -7.06 -9.31
CA ASN A 67 -3.81 -7.91 -8.91
C ASN A 67 -4.66 -7.24 -7.83
N LEU A 68 -4.04 -6.56 -6.86
CA LEU A 68 -4.75 -5.80 -5.83
C LEU A 68 -5.61 -4.68 -6.44
N ARG A 69 -5.04 -3.92 -7.39
CA ARG A 69 -5.76 -2.86 -8.13
C ARG A 69 -6.91 -3.40 -8.98
N GLN A 70 -6.78 -4.63 -9.48
CA GLN A 70 -7.82 -5.34 -10.22
C GLN A 70 -8.82 -6.06 -9.31
N GLN A 71 -8.76 -5.88 -7.98
CA GLN A 71 -9.60 -6.56 -6.99
C GLN A 71 -9.46 -8.10 -7.00
N LYS A 72 -8.36 -8.62 -7.56
CA LYS A 72 -8.00 -10.05 -7.58
C LYS A 72 -7.22 -10.40 -6.31
N LEU A 73 -7.90 -10.38 -5.17
CA LEU A 73 -7.30 -10.53 -3.84
C LEU A 73 -6.60 -11.90 -3.62
N PRO A 74 -7.19 -13.04 -4.02
CA PRO A 74 -6.53 -14.34 -3.86
C PRO A 74 -5.21 -14.43 -4.64
N GLU A 75 -5.18 -13.93 -5.86
CA GLU A 75 -4.01 -13.88 -6.72
C GLU A 75 -2.95 -12.96 -6.13
N ALA A 76 -3.34 -11.76 -5.68
CA ALA A 76 -2.45 -10.82 -5.03
C ALA A 76 -1.79 -11.45 -3.78
N ARG A 77 -2.58 -12.14 -2.95
CA ARG A 77 -2.09 -12.87 -1.77
C ARG A 77 -1.09 -13.96 -2.17
N LYS A 78 -1.40 -14.75 -3.20
CA LYS A 78 -0.49 -15.80 -3.72
C LYS A 78 0.85 -15.21 -4.19
N TRP A 79 0.82 -14.06 -4.85
CA TRP A 79 2.04 -13.36 -5.27
C TRP A 79 2.84 -12.84 -4.09
N LEU A 80 2.19 -12.26 -3.08
CA LEU A 80 2.86 -11.76 -1.87
C LEU A 80 3.48 -12.88 -1.04
N LEU A 81 2.77 -13.99 -0.83
CA LEU A 81 3.31 -15.13 -0.03
C LEU A 81 4.58 -15.74 -0.64
N ARG A 82 4.81 -15.58 -1.94
CA ARG A 82 6.05 -15.99 -2.62
C ARG A 82 7.24 -15.06 -2.37
N ILE A 83 7.06 -13.95 -1.64
CA ILE A 83 8.09 -12.95 -1.39
C ILE A 83 8.76 -13.22 -0.04
N LYS A 84 10.08 -13.42 -0.07
CA LYS A 84 10.88 -13.60 1.15
C LYS A 84 11.21 -12.24 1.76
N GLN A 85 10.48 -11.85 2.82
CA GLN A 85 10.63 -10.54 3.48
C GLN A 85 12.05 -10.21 3.93
N ASN A 86 12.83 -11.20 4.38
CA ASN A 86 14.21 -11.04 4.84
C ASN A 86 15.19 -10.60 3.74
N GLN A 87 14.80 -10.73 2.47
CA GLN A 87 15.62 -10.32 1.31
C GLN A 87 15.25 -8.93 0.79
N LEU A 88 14.25 -8.26 1.40
CA LEU A 88 13.75 -6.96 0.95
C LEU A 88 14.43 -5.81 1.71
N TRP A 89 14.64 -4.70 1.00
CA TRP A 89 15.08 -3.46 1.63
C TRP A 89 14.02 -2.96 2.62
N PRO A 90 14.39 -2.20 3.68
CA PRO A 90 13.42 -1.64 4.63
C PRO A 90 12.19 -1.01 3.95
N ARG A 91 12.40 -0.16 2.93
CA ARG A 91 11.30 0.44 2.15
C ARG A 91 10.47 -0.58 1.36
N GLN A 92 11.10 -1.61 0.79
CA GLN A 92 10.37 -2.68 0.08
C GLN A 92 9.56 -3.54 1.04
N ARG A 93 10.07 -3.77 2.27
CA ARG A 93 9.30 -4.40 3.35
C ARG A 93 8.12 -3.51 3.74
N GLY A 94 8.30 -2.19 3.76
CA GLY A 94 7.19 -1.23 3.89
C GLY A 94 6.08 -1.48 2.87
N TYR A 95 6.41 -1.58 1.58
CA TYR A 95 5.44 -1.93 0.53
C TYR A 95 4.82 -3.32 0.72
N TYR A 96 5.60 -4.33 1.11
CA TYR A 96 5.06 -5.65 1.42
C TYR A 96 3.95 -5.57 2.46
N ASN A 97 4.25 -4.89 3.57
CA ASN A 97 3.36 -4.77 4.70
C ASN A 97 2.14 -3.91 4.34
N PHE A 98 2.30 -2.87 3.51
CA PHE A 98 1.16 -2.10 3.00
C PHE A 98 0.20 -2.98 2.19
N LEU A 99 0.71 -3.77 1.23
CA LEU A 99 -0.12 -4.63 0.39
C LEU A 99 -0.77 -5.76 1.19
N MET A 100 -0.02 -6.42 2.06
CA MET A 100 -0.54 -7.48 2.92
C MET A 100 -1.58 -6.96 3.92
N GLY A 101 -1.33 -5.77 4.48
CA GLY A 101 -2.26 -5.08 5.36
C GLY A 101 -3.57 -4.75 4.64
N SER A 102 -3.48 -4.21 3.44
CA SER A 102 -4.65 -3.88 2.60
C SER A 102 -5.48 -5.13 2.26
N LEU A 103 -4.85 -6.25 1.92
CA LEU A 103 -5.56 -7.54 1.70
C LEU A 103 -6.23 -8.08 2.97
N SER A 104 -5.60 -7.89 4.13
CA SER A 104 -6.12 -8.39 5.40
C SER A 104 -7.29 -7.55 5.93
N MET A 105 -7.59 -6.40 5.33
CA MET A 105 -8.70 -5.51 5.73
C MET A 105 -10.10 -6.06 5.44
N GLU A 106 -10.24 -7.17 4.71
CA GLU A 106 -11.52 -7.86 4.58
C GLU A 106 -11.64 -9.04 5.56
N GLU A 107 -10.52 -9.71 5.84
CA GLU A 107 -10.49 -10.93 6.65
C GLU A 107 -10.35 -10.66 8.15
N ASN A 108 -9.41 -9.78 8.54
CA ASN A 108 -9.06 -9.59 9.95
C ASN A 108 -8.41 -8.23 10.23
N MET A 109 -9.15 -7.34 10.91
CA MET A 109 -8.71 -5.97 11.18
C MET A 109 -7.55 -5.90 12.17
N ASN A 110 -7.35 -6.91 13.01
CA ASN A 110 -6.21 -6.95 13.92
C ASN A 110 -4.92 -7.30 13.16
N VAL A 111 -5.00 -8.19 12.17
CA VAL A 111 -3.87 -8.52 11.30
C VAL A 111 -3.56 -7.36 10.36
N ALA A 112 -4.57 -6.75 9.76
CA ALA A 112 -4.42 -5.57 8.92
C ALA A 112 -3.71 -4.44 9.67
N GLU A 113 -4.13 -4.15 10.91
CA GLU A 113 -3.50 -3.11 11.73
C GLU A 113 -2.01 -3.34 11.93
N LYS A 114 -1.60 -4.57 12.27
CA LYS A 114 -0.17 -4.91 12.49
C LYS A 114 0.66 -4.66 11.24
N PHE A 115 0.18 -5.12 10.09
CA PHE A 115 0.87 -4.91 8.82
C PHE A 115 0.91 -3.43 8.42
N LEU A 116 -0.20 -2.71 8.52
CA LEU A 116 -0.26 -1.28 8.17
C LEU A 116 0.62 -0.42 9.08
N LYS A 117 0.64 -0.68 10.40
CA LYS A 117 1.55 0.00 11.33
C LYS A 117 3.01 -0.26 10.98
N GLU A 118 3.37 -1.50 10.66
CA GLU A 118 4.73 -1.83 10.23
C GLU A 118 5.09 -1.17 8.89
N ALA A 119 4.13 -1.06 7.96
CA ALA A 119 4.33 -0.35 6.70
C ALA A 119 4.66 1.13 6.91
N VAL A 120 3.84 1.81 7.73
CA VAL A 120 4.05 3.22 8.08
C VAL A 120 5.36 3.43 8.84
N ARG A 121 5.69 2.53 9.79
CA ARG A 121 6.95 2.59 10.56
C ARG A 121 8.19 2.46 9.67
N LEU A 122 8.17 1.57 8.69
CA LEU A 122 9.28 1.37 7.76
C LEU A 122 9.38 2.49 6.71
N GLY A 123 8.29 3.22 6.49
CA GLY A 123 8.17 4.25 5.47
C GLY A 123 8.04 3.69 4.05
N LEU A 124 7.23 4.35 3.23
CA LEU A 124 7.10 4.06 1.81
C LEU A 124 7.95 5.05 1.01
N ARG A 125 8.36 4.66 -0.20
CA ARG A 125 9.25 5.51 -1.01
C ARG A 125 8.53 6.72 -1.56
N GLN A 126 7.25 6.57 -1.88
CA GLN A 126 6.45 7.62 -2.51
C GLN A 126 5.44 8.19 -1.50
N PRO A 127 5.32 9.54 -1.40
CA PRO A 127 4.41 10.17 -0.45
C PRO A 127 2.95 9.75 -0.62
N HIS A 128 2.50 9.52 -1.85
CA HIS A 128 1.13 9.09 -2.14
C HIS A 128 0.85 7.68 -1.61
N ASP A 129 1.82 6.77 -1.68
CA ASP A 129 1.67 5.42 -1.13
C ASP A 129 1.68 5.45 0.40
N GLU A 130 2.50 6.32 1.00
CA GLU A 130 2.48 6.54 2.44
C GLU A 130 1.13 7.11 2.90
N ALA A 131 0.55 8.05 2.14
CA ALA A 131 -0.79 8.57 2.36
C ALA A 131 -1.85 7.45 2.27
N ALA A 132 -1.76 6.57 1.27
CA ALA A 132 -2.67 5.43 1.14
C ALA A 132 -2.54 4.43 2.31
N ALA A 133 -1.32 4.16 2.77
CA ALA A 133 -1.10 3.30 3.95
C ALA A 133 -1.71 3.89 5.23
N LYS A 134 -1.55 5.19 5.45
CA LYS A 134 -2.15 5.91 6.58
C LYS A 134 -3.67 6.01 6.48
N LEU A 135 -4.21 6.17 5.27
CA LEU A 135 -5.64 6.15 5.02
C LEU A 135 -6.24 4.79 5.37
N ASN A 136 -5.62 3.70 4.92
CA ASN A 136 -6.05 2.34 5.29
C ASN A 136 -5.96 2.11 6.81
N LEU A 137 -4.92 2.63 7.47
CA LEU A 137 -4.82 2.58 8.93
C LEU A 137 -5.93 3.40 9.61
N ALA A 138 -6.33 4.54 9.03
CA ALA A 138 -7.45 5.35 9.51
C ALA A 138 -8.79 4.61 9.38
N VAL A 139 -9.00 3.84 8.30
CA VAL A 139 -10.16 2.94 8.15
C VAL A 139 -10.15 1.86 9.23
N VAL A 140 -9.00 1.22 9.48
CA VAL A 140 -8.90 0.21 10.54
C VAL A 140 -9.14 0.83 11.93
N ALA A 141 -8.63 2.03 12.19
CA ALA A 141 -8.87 2.73 13.45
C ALA A 141 -10.34 3.15 13.61
N SER A 142 -11.01 3.58 12.52
CA SER A 142 -12.41 4.01 12.56
C SER A 142 -13.36 2.84 12.84
N THR A 143 -13.13 1.67 12.22
CA THR A 143 -13.91 0.45 12.49
C THR A 143 -13.77 -0.04 13.94
N LYS A 144 -12.62 0.24 14.57
CA LYS A 144 -12.35 -0.04 15.99
C LYS A 144 -12.80 1.08 16.94
N ARG A 145 -13.57 2.05 16.46
CA ARG A 145 -14.05 3.24 17.22
C ARG A 145 -12.92 4.10 17.82
N ARG A 146 -11.70 4.03 17.28
CA ARG A 146 -10.56 4.88 17.69
C ARG A 146 -10.56 6.18 16.91
N THR A 147 -11.58 6.99 17.12
CA THR A 147 -11.87 8.19 16.32
C THR A 147 -10.73 9.23 16.37
N LYS A 148 -10.08 9.41 17.52
CA LYS A 148 -8.94 10.33 17.67
C LYS A 148 -7.73 9.89 16.81
N GLU A 149 -7.37 8.61 16.86
CA GLU A 149 -6.28 8.03 16.05
C GLU A 149 -6.61 8.17 14.55
N ALA A 150 -7.84 7.83 14.17
CA ALA A 150 -8.29 7.93 12.79
C ALA A 150 -8.25 9.37 12.24
N MET A 151 -8.71 10.37 13.01
CA MET A 151 -8.66 11.78 12.59
C MET A 151 -7.23 12.31 12.46
N MET A 152 -6.32 11.88 13.36
CA MET A 152 -4.89 12.23 13.26
C MET A 152 -4.29 11.69 11.96
N LEU A 153 -4.57 10.42 11.64
CA LEU A 153 -4.10 9.80 10.40
C LEU A 153 -4.65 10.50 9.15
N LEU A 154 -5.94 10.86 9.13
CA LEU A 154 -6.53 11.60 8.01
C LEU A 154 -5.88 12.98 7.79
N LYS A 155 -5.48 13.67 8.86
CA LYS A 155 -4.75 14.93 8.76
C LYS A 155 -3.39 14.74 8.09
N GLU A 156 -2.67 13.66 8.44
CA GLU A 156 -1.42 13.32 7.78
C GLU A 156 -1.61 12.93 6.31
N CYS A 157 -2.69 12.19 5.99
CA CYS A 157 -3.02 11.85 4.61
C CYS A 157 -3.21 13.10 3.75
N ARG A 158 -3.97 14.09 4.23
CA ARG A 158 -4.19 15.37 3.52
C ARG A 158 -2.89 16.12 3.26
N ARG A 159 -1.93 16.06 4.19
CA ARG A 159 -0.61 16.69 4.03
C ARG A 159 0.24 15.99 2.96
N LEU A 160 0.11 14.68 2.83
CA LEU A 160 0.90 13.87 1.90
C LEU A 160 0.25 13.76 0.50
N ASP A 161 -1.07 13.90 0.40
CA ASP A 161 -1.85 13.86 -0.85
C ASP A 161 -1.79 15.18 -1.64
N SER A 162 -0.58 15.58 -2.04
CA SER A 162 -0.32 16.80 -2.83
C SER A 162 -1.08 16.88 -4.16
N LYS A 163 -1.52 15.74 -4.70
CA LYS A 163 -2.20 15.66 -6.01
C LYS A 163 -3.72 15.44 -5.89
N GLY A 164 -4.25 15.39 -4.67
CA GLY A 164 -5.68 15.21 -4.42
C GLY A 164 -6.26 13.84 -4.84
N VAL A 165 -5.41 12.83 -5.05
CA VAL A 165 -5.83 11.51 -5.57
C VAL A 165 -6.66 10.75 -4.55
N LEU A 166 -6.40 10.96 -3.26
CA LEU A 166 -7.07 10.29 -2.15
C LEU A 166 -8.16 11.16 -1.52
N THR A 167 -8.42 12.36 -2.06
CA THR A 167 -9.34 13.34 -1.46
C THR A 167 -10.74 12.77 -1.25
N LYS A 168 -11.26 12.03 -2.24
CA LYS A 168 -12.57 11.37 -2.14
C LYS A 168 -12.60 10.35 -0.99
N ASP A 169 -11.57 9.52 -0.89
CA ASP A 169 -11.51 8.46 0.11
C ASP A 169 -11.31 9.04 1.52
N ILE A 170 -10.49 10.08 1.66
CA ILE A 170 -10.31 10.82 2.92
C ILE A 170 -11.65 11.34 3.43
N VAL A 171 -12.45 11.96 2.55
CA VAL A 171 -13.79 12.47 2.90
C VAL A 171 -14.73 11.33 3.29
N MET A 172 -14.68 10.20 2.58
CA MET A 172 -15.49 9.02 2.92
C MET A 172 -15.16 8.49 4.33
N VAL A 173 -13.88 8.36 4.66
CA VAL A 173 -13.46 7.89 5.99
C VAL A 173 -13.80 8.92 7.07
N GLU A 174 -13.61 10.20 6.81
CA GLU A 174 -14.00 11.27 7.73
C GLU A 174 -15.50 11.26 8.03
N ASN A 175 -16.32 11.09 7.00
CA ASN A 175 -17.77 10.96 7.14
C ASN A 175 -18.15 9.68 7.89
N ALA A 176 -17.42 8.57 7.71
CA ALA A 176 -17.64 7.35 8.48
C ALA A 176 -17.32 7.54 9.97
N ILE A 177 -16.26 8.28 10.30
CA ILE A 177 -15.90 8.61 11.69
C ILE A 177 -16.98 9.50 12.33
N LYS A 178 -17.41 10.56 11.63
CA LYS A 178 -18.43 11.50 12.12
C LYS A 178 -19.81 10.86 12.16
N GLY A 179 -20.20 10.14 11.11
CA GLY A 179 -21.48 9.44 10.97
C GLY A 179 -21.64 8.23 11.88
N GLY A 180 -20.53 7.57 12.26
CA GLY A 180 -20.51 6.54 13.31
C GLY A 180 -20.79 7.09 14.72
N GLY A 181 -20.65 8.40 14.92
CA GLY A 181 -21.05 9.12 16.15
C GLY A 181 -22.35 9.93 16.02
N ALA A 182 -22.77 10.30 14.80
CA ALA A 182 -23.91 11.19 14.55
C ALA A 182 -25.27 10.48 14.40
N ARG A 183 -25.34 9.16 14.66
CA ARG A 183 -26.60 8.40 14.61
C ARG A 183 -27.37 8.38 15.93
N THR A 184 -27.19 9.39 16.78
CA THR A 184 -28.03 9.63 17.96
C THR A 184 -28.58 11.05 18.12
N THR A 185 -28.30 12.02 17.23
CA THR A 185 -28.80 13.40 17.42
C THR A 185 -29.07 14.19 16.13
N SER A 186 -29.92 13.69 15.23
CA SER A 186 -30.60 14.59 14.25
C SER A 186 -31.95 14.09 13.74
N GLY A 187 -32.65 13.26 14.52
CA GLY A 187 -34.10 13.13 14.44
C GLY A 187 -34.75 14.13 15.39
N GLY A 188 -34.56 15.42 15.11
CA GLY A 188 -35.14 16.50 15.89
C GLY A 188 -36.66 16.35 16.00
N ARG A 189 -37.15 16.49 17.23
CA ARG A 189 -38.56 16.71 17.58
C ARG A 189 -39.17 17.75 16.64
N GLY A 190 -39.80 17.30 15.57
CA GLY A 190 -40.88 18.02 14.92
C GLY A 190 -42.06 17.97 15.90
N GLY A 191 -42.20 19.02 16.72
CA GLY A 191 -43.39 19.21 17.52
C GLY A 191 -44.60 19.24 16.60
N ALA A 192 -45.43 18.20 16.65
CA ALA A 192 -46.75 18.26 16.05
C ALA A 192 -47.49 19.43 16.73
N PRO A 193 -48.00 20.41 15.98
CA PRO A 193 -48.80 21.46 16.59
C PRO A 193 -50.02 20.82 17.24
N SER A 194 -50.27 21.26 18.46
CA SER A 194 -51.31 20.81 19.37
C SER A 194 -52.72 21.10 18.82
N SER A 195 -53.13 20.36 17.80
CA SER A 195 -54.50 20.41 17.25
C SER A 195 -55.53 19.86 18.24
N ALA A 196 -55.11 18.97 19.16
CA ALA A 196 -55.96 18.44 20.22
C ALA A 196 -56.26 19.44 21.35
N ARG A 197 -55.44 20.47 21.55
CA ARG A 197 -55.64 21.47 22.63
C ARG A 197 -56.44 22.68 22.18
N GLN A 198 -56.45 23.00 20.89
CA GLN A 198 -57.28 24.08 20.34
C GLN A 198 -58.77 23.69 20.27
N ALA A 199 -59.10 22.42 20.08
CA ALA A 199 -60.50 21.95 20.05
C ALA A 199 -61.24 22.07 21.40
N ARG A 200 -60.53 22.11 22.53
CA ARG A 200 -61.15 22.27 23.87
C ARG A 200 -61.43 23.72 24.26
N ARG A 201 -60.91 24.71 23.52
CA ARG A 201 -61.08 26.14 23.86
C ARG A 201 -62.23 26.81 23.10
N ALA A 202 -62.86 26.12 22.14
CA ALA A 202 -63.99 26.62 21.35
C ALA A 202 -65.37 26.21 21.89
N LYS A 203 -65.47 25.73 23.14
CA LYS A 203 -66.73 25.29 23.77
C LYS A 203 -67.06 26.02 25.08
N LYS A 204 -66.74 27.31 25.15
CA LYS A 204 -67.18 28.19 26.23
C LYS A 204 -67.74 29.48 25.67
#